data_AF-A0AAE4DCJ9-F1
#
_entry.id   AF-A0AAE4DCJ9-F1
#
_cell.length_a   1.000
_cell.length_b   1.000
_cell.length_c   1.000
_cell.angle_alpha   90.00
_cell.angle_beta   90.00
_cell.angle_gamma   90.00
#
_symmetry.space_group_name_H-M   'P 1'
#
loop_
_entity.id
_entity.type
_entity.pdbx_description
1 polymer ?
#
loop_
_entity_poly.entity_id
_entity_poly.type
_entity_poly.pdbx_seq_one_letter_code
_entity_poly.pdbx_strand_id
1 'polypeptide(L)'
;MFLRIKLMLSAIVLFLLSGCVESTSTFESETSAIKQMAYEINYQFVQESKRLKSLTDKENRSSVRKYFVDDVFSYFNLAGELKYPGNWSEIPLKIGEEELKSIYNKSKLTSSIMVVSPQKGVLVYPKLNSAFQKIEKSHLSNIMKQVDEIKEKPSGKWVTVPHWFPIESNWLISCVVSMDDDYIQLNIPVQSIKKNYLDKASGYYFIMDPKGRLIASRENTESIIAVESEFEKPGNEIVEFPKSKNIYRSKNQQFREACRKILTDGERKVHFSWNGSDYMLLNAEITELKWQLVQVIKL
;
A
#
# COMPACT_ATOMS: atom_id res chain seq x y z
N MET A 1 60.13 18.34 25.64
CA MET A 1 59.09 19.16 24.98
C MET A 1 58.67 18.57 23.62
N PHE A 2 59.60 18.22 22.73
CA PHE A 2 59.32 17.63 21.41
C PHE A 2 58.53 16.32 21.39
N LEU A 3 58.73 15.42 22.37
CA LEU A 3 58.03 14.13 22.41
C LEU A 3 56.52 14.27 22.69
N ARG A 4 56.13 15.26 23.52
CA ARG A 4 54.73 15.53 23.86
C ARG A 4 53.96 16.12 22.68
N ILE A 5 54.60 16.96 21.88
CA ILE A 5 53.99 17.56 20.67
C ILE A 5 53.73 16.48 19.61
N LYS A 6 54.66 15.54 19.41
CA LYS A 6 54.45 14.40 18.48
C LYS A 6 53.31 13.49 18.91
N LEU A 7 53.22 13.12 20.19
CA LEU A 7 52.13 12.28 20.71
C LEU A 7 50.77 12.96 20.59
N MET A 8 50.69 14.28 20.79
CA MET A 8 49.45 15.03 20.67
C MET A 8 48.96 15.13 19.22
N LEU A 9 49.89 15.35 18.27
CA LEU A 9 49.57 15.34 16.83
C LEU A 9 49.13 13.96 16.34
N SER A 10 49.77 12.88 16.82
CA SER A 10 49.35 11.51 16.49
C SER A 10 47.96 11.17 17.03
N ALA A 11 47.62 11.64 18.24
CA ALA A 11 46.29 11.45 18.83
C ALA A 11 45.20 12.21 18.07
N ILE A 12 45.48 13.44 17.60
CA ILE A 12 44.55 14.24 16.79
C ILE A 12 44.32 13.57 15.42
N VAL A 13 45.37 13.05 14.78
CA VAL A 13 45.25 12.32 13.51
C VAL A 13 44.45 11.02 13.69
N LEU A 14 44.65 10.28 14.78
CA LEU A 14 43.84 9.09 15.09
C LEU A 14 42.38 9.45 15.34
N PHE A 15 42.09 10.55 16.06
CA PHE A 15 40.72 11.02 16.32
C PHE A 15 40.00 11.48 15.03
N LEU A 16 40.73 12.15 14.13
CA LEU A 16 40.22 12.57 12.82
C LEU A 16 39.98 11.38 11.88
N LEU A 17 40.80 10.33 11.99
CA LEU A 17 40.62 9.10 11.20
C LEU A 17 39.50 8.22 11.75
N SER A 18 39.29 8.16 13.08
CA SER A 18 38.18 7.41 13.67
C SER A 18 36.82 8.08 13.42
N GLY A 19 36.76 9.42 13.37
CA GLY A 19 35.53 10.16 13.04
C GLY A 19 35.06 10.01 11.59
N CYS A 20 35.95 9.61 10.67
CA CYS A 20 35.63 9.42 9.25
C CYS A 20 35.13 7.99 8.90
N VAL A 21 35.35 7.00 9.77
CA VAL A 21 34.99 5.59 9.50
C VAL A 21 33.61 5.23 10.06
N GLU A 22 33.14 5.91 11.11
CA GLU A 22 31.78 5.69 11.65
C GLU A 22 30.68 6.25 10.74
N SER A 23 30.90 7.37 10.04
CA SER A 23 29.86 7.96 9.19
C SER A 23 29.59 7.10 7.94
N THR A 24 30.62 6.61 7.27
CA THR A 24 30.49 5.81 6.05
C THR A 24 29.80 4.47 6.30
N SER A 25 30.15 3.78 7.39
CA SER A 25 29.52 2.51 7.77
C SER A 25 28.04 2.67 8.18
N THR A 26 27.70 3.75 8.89
CA THR A 26 26.32 4.04 9.28
C THR A 26 25.46 4.38 8.05
N PHE A 27 25.95 5.22 7.13
CA PHE A 27 25.21 5.56 5.90
C PHE A 27 25.04 4.38 4.93
N GLU A 28 26.03 3.50 4.82
CA GLU A 28 25.89 2.25 4.06
C GLU A 28 24.84 1.34 4.69
N SER A 29 24.83 1.25 6.03
CA SER A 29 23.83 0.47 6.77
C SER A 29 22.41 1.00 6.56
N GLU A 30 22.20 2.33 6.59
CA GLU A 30 20.90 2.97 6.34
C GLU A 30 20.43 2.77 4.89
N THR A 31 21.35 2.94 3.93
CA THR A 31 21.07 2.68 2.52
C THR A 31 20.72 1.20 2.28
N SER A 32 21.32 0.28 3.04
CA SER A 32 21.00 -1.14 3.01
C SER A 32 19.61 -1.41 3.63
N ALA A 33 19.31 -0.80 4.77
CA ALA A 33 18.06 -0.98 5.51
C ALA A 33 16.83 -0.54 4.70
N ILE A 34 16.87 0.63 4.04
CA ILE A 34 15.75 1.08 3.21
C ILE A 34 15.53 0.16 1.99
N LYS A 35 16.61 -0.32 1.36
CA LYS A 35 16.52 -1.26 0.24
C LYS A 35 15.93 -2.59 0.68
N GLN A 36 16.34 -3.09 1.84
CA GLN A 36 15.79 -4.32 2.41
C GLN A 36 14.29 -4.16 2.69
N MET A 37 13.87 -3.05 3.31
CA MET A 37 12.46 -2.79 3.58
C MET A 37 11.64 -2.69 2.28
N ALA A 38 12.14 -1.96 1.28
CA ALA A 38 11.48 -1.87 -0.03
C ALA A 38 11.36 -3.26 -0.69
N TYR A 39 12.42 -4.08 -0.61
CA TYR A 39 12.42 -5.46 -1.09
C TYR A 39 11.37 -6.32 -0.36
N GLU A 40 11.29 -6.25 0.96
CA GLU A 40 10.33 -7.02 1.76
C GLU A 40 8.87 -6.65 1.43
N ILE A 41 8.58 -5.35 1.34
CA ILE A 41 7.28 -4.83 0.93
C ILE A 41 6.94 -5.32 -0.49
N ASN A 42 7.87 -5.15 -1.43
CA ASN A 42 7.71 -5.58 -2.81
C ASN A 42 7.47 -7.09 -2.91
N TYR A 43 8.26 -7.89 -2.18
CA TYR A 43 8.12 -9.33 -2.12
C TYR A 43 6.73 -9.71 -1.62
N GLN A 44 6.20 -9.06 -0.57
CA GLN A 44 4.83 -9.36 -0.15
C GLN A 44 3.81 -9.05 -1.23
N PHE A 45 3.88 -7.89 -1.90
CA PHE A 45 2.94 -7.61 -3.00
C PHE A 45 3.01 -8.66 -4.11
N VAL A 46 4.22 -9.05 -4.53
CA VAL A 46 4.41 -10.14 -5.52
C VAL A 46 3.82 -11.47 -5.03
N GLN A 47 3.92 -11.78 -3.73
CA GLN A 47 3.30 -13.00 -3.19
C GLN A 47 1.77 -12.89 -3.15
N GLU A 48 1.20 -11.76 -2.76
CA GLU A 48 -0.26 -11.56 -2.75
C GLU A 48 -0.86 -11.64 -4.15
N SER A 49 -0.23 -11.03 -5.16
CA SER A 49 -0.69 -11.10 -6.55
C SER A 49 -0.62 -12.52 -7.12
N LYS A 50 0.49 -13.25 -6.88
CA LYS A 50 0.65 -14.65 -7.31
C LYS A 50 -0.36 -15.57 -6.66
N ARG A 51 -0.63 -15.38 -5.36
CA ARG A 51 -1.66 -16.10 -4.63
C ARG A 51 -3.04 -15.87 -5.24
N LEU A 52 -3.38 -14.62 -5.54
CA LEU A 52 -4.65 -14.29 -6.18
C LEU A 52 -4.77 -14.92 -7.58
N LYS A 53 -3.74 -14.83 -8.42
CA LYS A 53 -3.70 -15.46 -9.75
C LYS A 53 -3.85 -16.98 -9.70
N SER A 54 -3.28 -17.63 -8.68
CA SER A 54 -3.41 -19.09 -8.54
C SER A 54 -4.85 -19.58 -8.35
N LEU A 55 -5.80 -18.69 -8.02
CA LEU A 55 -7.23 -19.01 -7.97
C LEU A 55 -7.87 -19.11 -9.36
N THR A 56 -7.30 -18.45 -10.38
CA THR A 56 -7.81 -18.50 -11.76
C THR A 56 -7.13 -19.55 -12.61
N ASP A 57 -5.86 -19.87 -12.33
CA ASP A 57 -5.05 -20.80 -13.12
C ASP A 57 -5.40 -22.29 -12.88
N LYS A 58 -6.20 -22.59 -11.84
CA LYS A 58 -6.68 -23.95 -11.56
C LYS A 58 -7.93 -24.27 -12.38
N GLU A 59 -7.73 -24.53 -13.66
CA GLU A 59 -8.79 -24.79 -14.65
C GLU A 59 -9.55 -26.12 -14.48
N ASN A 60 -9.36 -26.90 -13.41
CA ASN A 60 -10.02 -28.20 -13.31
C ASN A 60 -10.18 -28.73 -11.88
N ARG A 61 -11.42 -29.18 -11.59
CA ARG A 61 -11.90 -30.03 -10.46
C ARG A 61 -12.22 -29.28 -9.16
N SER A 62 -13.16 -29.71 -8.34
CA SER A 62 -14.27 -30.68 -8.38
C SER A 62 -15.04 -30.48 -7.06
N SER A 63 -16.32 -30.84 -7.04
CA SER A 63 -17.24 -30.73 -5.88
C SER A 63 -17.28 -29.34 -5.26
N VAL A 64 -17.85 -28.39 -6.01
CA VAL A 64 -18.21 -27.07 -5.51
C VAL A 64 -19.17 -27.28 -4.33
N ARG A 65 -18.72 -27.03 -3.09
CA ARG A 65 -19.65 -26.62 -2.05
C ARG A 65 -20.27 -25.32 -2.56
N LYS A 66 -21.50 -25.43 -3.06
CA LYS A 66 -22.32 -24.27 -3.33
C LYS A 66 -22.48 -23.55 -1.99
N TYR A 67 -22.13 -22.28 -1.94
CA TYR A 67 -22.61 -21.44 -0.86
C TYR A 67 -24.09 -21.27 -1.09
N PHE A 68 -24.89 -22.00 -0.32
CA PHE A 68 -26.31 -21.78 -0.28
C PHE A 68 -26.54 -20.49 0.50
N VAL A 69 -27.32 -19.59 -0.09
CA VAL A 69 -27.88 -18.45 0.62
C VAL A 69 -28.96 -19.03 1.52
N ASP A 70 -28.53 -19.65 2.62
CA ASP A 70 -29.43 -19.91 3.73
C ASP A 70 -29.57 -18.61 4.51
N ASP A 71 -30.83 -18.29 4.76
CA ASP A 71 -31.33 -17.02 5.24
C ASP A 71 -30.54 -16.42 6.40
N VAL A 72 -30.56 -15.08 6.41
CA VAL A 72 -30.02 -14.14 7.40
C VAL A 72 -28.68 -13.55 6.97
N PHE A 73 -28.71 -12.31 6.45
CA PHE A 73 -27.99 -11.14 7.00
C PHE A 73 -28.28 -9.87 6.17
N SER A 74 -28.55 -8.79 6.88
CA SER A 74 -29.06 -7.48 6.44
C SER A 74 -27.95 -6.48 6.14
N TYR A 75 -28.16 -5.50 5.24
CA TYR A 75 -27.74 -4.10 5.48
C TYR A 75 -28.67 -3.09 4.77
N PHE A 76 -28.88 -1.97 5.47
CA PHE A 76 -29.90 -0.95 5.30
C PHE A 76 -29.69 -0.03 4.10
N ASN A 77 -30.77 0.53 3.56
CA ASN A 77 -30.69 1.75 2.74
C ASN A 77 -30.56 3.00 3.64
N LEU A 78 -30.28 4.17 3.06
CA LEU A 78 -30.12 5.46 3.77
C LEU A 78 -31.34 5.90 4.62
N ALA A 79 -32.50 5.25 4.48
CA ALA A 79 -33.73 5.50 5.25
C ALA A 79 -34.16 4.29 6.12
N GLY A 80 -33.37 3.21 6.18
CA GLY A 80 -33.67 2.04 7.01
C GLY A 80 -34.69 1.03 6.45
N GLU A 81 -35.20 1.17 5.23
CA GLU A 81 -36.25 0.28 4.69
C GLU A 81 -35.73 -0.79 3.70
N LEU A 82 -36.18 -2.03 3.91
CA LEU A 82 -35.83 -3.24 3.16
C LEU A 82 -36.81 -3.52 1.99
N LYS A 83 -36.28 -3.76 0.77
CA LYS A 83 -37.02 -4.46 -0.30
C LYS A 83 -36.11 -5.39 -1.10
N TYR A 84 -36.48 -6.67 -1.16
CA TYR A 84 -35.77 -7.75 -1.86
C TYR A 84 -36.43 -8.10 -3.22
N PRO A 85 -35.65 -8.49 -4.24
CA PRO A 85 -36.14 -9.25 -5.39
C PRO A 85 -35.88 -10.76 -5.21
N GLY A 86 -36.93 -11.58 -5.19
CA GLY A 86 -36.93 -12.98 -4.74
C GLY A 86 -36.28 -14.06 -5.61
N ASN A 87 -35.39 -13.74 -6.57
CA ASN A 87 -34.96 -14.71 -7.61
C ASN A 87 -33.42 -14.84 -7.77
N TRP A 88 -32.66 -14.93 -6.67
CA TRP A 88 -31.19 -15.09 -6.72
C TRP A 88 -30.78 -16.53 -6.35
N SER A 89 -30.93 -17.47 -7.28
CA SER A 89 -30.76 -18.90 -6.96
C SER A 89 -29.36 -19.48 -7.18
N GLU A 90 -28.45 -18.84 -7.93
CA GLU A 90 -27.10 -19.40 -8.14
C GLU A 90 -25.98 -18.34 -8.23
N ILE A 91 -25.13 -18.35 -7.20
CA ILE A 91 -23.84 -17.66 -7.19
C ILE A 91 -22.86 -18.49 -8.05
N PRO A 92 -22.23 -17.91 -9.08
CA PRO A 92 -21.25 -18.61 -9.90
C PRO A 92 -19.92 -18.69 -9.15
N LEU A 93 -19.82 -19.54 -8.12
CA LEU A 93 -18.54 -19.78 -7.47
C LEU A 93 -17.82 -20.93 -8.19
N LYS A 94 -16.96 -20.54 -9.15
CA LYS A 94 -15.91 -21.42 -9.67
C LYS A 94 -14.81 -21.70 -8.62
N ILE A 95 -14.80 -20.96 -7.50
CA ILE A 95 -13.77 -20.97 -6.44
C ILE A 95 -14.40 -21.39 -5.11
N GLY A 96 -13.82 -22.39 -4.45
CA GLY A 96 -14.33 -22.90 -3.17
C GLY A 96 -13.95 -22.05 -1.95
N GLU A 97 -14.74 -22.14 -0.89
CA GLU A 97 -14.46 -21.50 0.41
C GLU A 97 -13.06 -21.78 0.94
N GLU A 98 -12.67 -23.06 0.90
CA GLU A 98 -11.38 -23.50 1.41
C GLU A 98 -10.22 -22.92 0.61
N GLU A 99 -10.45 -22.55 -0.66
CA GLU A 99 -9.44 -21.90 -1.48
C GLU A 99 -9.28 -20.42 -1.09
N LEU A 100 -10.39 -19.70 -0.92
CA LEU A 100 -10.39 -18.32 -0.40
C LEU A 100 -9.74 -18.26 0.99
N LYS A 101 -10.13 -19.15 1.88
CA LYS A 101 -9.58 -19.31 3.23
C LYS A 101 -8.10 -19.64 3.21
N SER A 102 -7.66 -20.56 2.34
CA SER A 102 -6.25 -20.92 2.19
C SER A 102 -5.40 -19.74 1.71
N ILE A 103 -5.89 -18.95 0.75
CA ILE A 103 -5.20 -17.74 0.29
C ILE A 103 -5.14 -16.68 1.40
N TYR A 104 -6.27 -16.40 2.05
CA TYR A 104 -6.35 -15.43 3.14
C TYR A 104 -5.42 -15.79 4.30
N ASN A 105 -5.46 -17.03 4.79
CA ASN A 105 -4.64 -17.49 5.91
C ASN A 105 -3.13 -17.47 5.60
N LYS A 106 -2.74 -17.57 4.32
CA LYS A 106 -1.35 -17.45 3.87
C LYS A 106 -0.92 -16.02 3.61
N SER A 107 -1.85 -15.08 3.59
CA SER A 107 -1.58 -13.67 3.38
C SER A 107 -1.06 -12.99 4.65
N LYS A 108 -0.13 -12.05 4.50
CA LYS A 108 0.36 -11.22 5.62
C LYS A 108 -0.27 -9.83 5.67
N LEU A 109 -0.81 -9.36 4.55
CA LEU A 109 -1.31 -8.00 4.39
C LEU A 109 -2.79 -7.93 4.04
N THR A 110 -3.36 -9.01 3.51
CA THR A 110 -4.74 -9.04 3.04
C THR A 110 -5.72 -8.90 4.19
N SER A 111 -6.63 -7.95 4.03
CA SER A 111 -7.77 -7.76 4.92
C SER A 111 -9.02 -8.47 4.44
N SER A 112 -9.18 -8.59 3.12
CA SER A 112 -10.26 -9.35 2.51
C SER A 112 -9.94 -9.83 1.10
N ILE A 113 -10.66 -10.86 0.67
CA ILE A 113 -10.75 -11.30 -0.71
C ILE A 113 -12.20 -11.16 -1.13
N MET A 114 -12.43 -10.57 -2.30
CA MET A 114 -13.74 -10.31 -2.85
C MET A 114 -13.94 -11.04 -4.16
N VAL A 115 -15.12 -11.60 -4.33
CA VAL A 115 -15.60 -12.07 -5.64
C VAL A 115 -16.67 -11.09 -6.08
N VAL A 116 -16.41 -10.38 -7.17
CA VAL A 116 -17.30 -9.35 -7.70
C VAL A 116 -17.92 -9.83 -8.99
N SER A 117 -19.25 -9.83 -9.01
CA SER A 117 -20.05 -10.06 -10.18
C SER A 117 -20.82 -8.78 -10.51
N PRO A 118 -20.55 -8.09 -11.64
CA PRO A 118 -21.24 -6.85 -12.00
C PRO A 118 -22.77 -7.00 -12.05
N GLN A 119 -23.27 -8.20 -12.34
CA GLN A 119 -24.70 -8.51 -12.38
C GLN A 119 -25.26 -8.99 -11.04
N LYS A 120 -24.42 -9.59 -10.18
CA LYS A 120 -24.84 -10.30 -8.97
C LYS A 120 -24.26 -9.72 -7.66
N GLY A 121 -23.52 -8.62 -7.67
CA GLY A 121 -22.98 -7.98 -6.46
C GLY A 121 -21.60 -8.48 -6.03
N VAL A 122 -21.30 -8.45 -4.73
CA VAL A 122 -19.96 -8.75 -4.18
C VAL A 122 -19.99 -9.67 -2.97
N LEU A 123 -19.20 -10.75 -2.99
CA LEU A 123 -18.86 -11.57 -1.81
C LEU A 123 -17.59 -11.02 -1.15
N VAL A 124 -17.50 -11.01 0.20
CA VAL A 124 -16.32 -10.50 0.92
C VAL A 124 -15.86 -11.46 2.04
N TYR A 125 -14.74 -12.14 1.84
CA TYR A 125 -14.14 -13.04 2.83
C TYR A 125 -12.97 -12.37 3.58
N PRO A 126 -12.78 -12.52 4.91
CA PRO A 126 -13.66 -13.22 5.86
C PRO A 126 -14.69 -12.28 6.53
N LYS A 127 -14.54 -10.96 6.34
CA LYS A 127 -15.20 -9.96 7.19
C LYS A 127 -16.72 -9.93 7.03
N LEU A 128 -17.27 -10.25 5.86
CA LEU A 128 -18.66 -9.98 5.53
C LEU A 128 -19.30 -11.04 4.60
N ASN A 129 -19.92 -12.03 5.28
CA ASN A 129 -21.01 -12.92 4.88
C ASN A 129 -20.76 -14.10 3.92
N SER A 130 -21.53 -15.16 4.21
CA SER A 130 -21.80 -16.37 3.40
C SER A 130 -22.55 -16.11 2.09
N ALA A 131 -22.79 -14.84 1.70
CA ALA A 131 -23.62 -14.45 0.56
C ALA A 131 -23.16 -13.13 -0.10
N PHE A 132 -23.56 -12.92 -1.37
CA PHE A 132 -23.27 -11.72 -2.15
C PHE A 132 -24.07 -10.49 -1.66
N GLN A 133 -23.40 -9.35 -1.57
CA GLN A 133 -23.95 -8.06 -1.16
C GLN A 133 -24.11 -7.13 -2.37
N LYS A 134 -25.22 -6.38 -2.43
CA LYS A 134 -25.39 -5.34 -3.46
C LYS A 134 -24.51 -4.14 -3.11
N ILE A 135 -23.61 -3.77 -4.02
CA ILE A 135 -22.81 -2.54 -3.94
C ILE A 135 -23.31 -1.58 -5.03
N GLU A 136 -23.28 -0.27 -4.78
CA GLU A 136 -23.64 0.69 -5.82
C GLU A 136 -22.69 0.53 -7.02
N LYS A 137 -23.27 0.56 -8.22
CA LYS A 137 -22.52 0.38 -9.47
C LYS A 137 -21.37 1.39 -9.61
N SER A 138 -21.54 2.57 -9.05
CA SER A 138 -20.54 3.64 -8.99
C SER A 138 -19.26 3.24 -8.24
N HIS A 139 -19.35 2.46 -7.14
CA HIS A 139 -18.17 2.03 -6.37
C HIS A 139 -17.33 1.05 -7.19
N LEU A 140 -18.00 0.16 -7.93
CA LEU A 140 -17.34 -0.85 -8.77
C LEU A 140 -16.80 -0.25 -10.08
N SER A 141 -17.50 0.72 -10.67
CA SER A 141 -17.08 1.32 -11.95
C SER A 141 -15.72 2.02 -11.86
N ASN A 142 -15.41 2.63 -10.72
CA ASN A 142 -14.12 3.31 -10.53
C ASN A 142 -12.95 2.33 -10.39
N ILE A 143 -13.20 1.16 -9.81
CA ILE A 143 -12.21 0.07 -9.72
C ILE A 143 -12.00 -0.53 -11.10
N MET A 144 -13.09 -0.85 -11.81
CA MET A 144 -13.04 -1.43 -13.16
C MET A 144 -12.36 -0.52 -14.18
N LYS A 145 -12.69 0.78 -14.18
CA LYS A 145 -12.00 1.75 -15.04
C LYS A 145 -10.48 1.73 -14.82
N GLN A 146 -10.03 1.69 -13.57
CA GLN A 146 -8.60 1.61 -13.27
C GLN A 146 -7.98 0.28 -13.70
N VAL A 147 -8.71 -0.83 -13.55
CA VAL A 147 -8.25 -2.16 -14.01
C VAL A 147 -8.10 -2.21 -15.52
N ASP A 148 -9.06 -1.65 -16.27
CA ASP A 148 -9.06 -1.61 -17.73
C ASP A 148 -7.95 -0.70 -18.29
N GLU A 149 -7.57 0.34 -17.55
CA GLU A 149 -6.46 1.24 -17.90
C GLU A 149 -5.06 0.59 -17.67
N ILE A 150 -4.97 -0.54 -16.94
CA ILE A 150 -3.71 -1.23 -16.66
C ILE A 150 -3.35 -2.17 -17.81
N LYS A 151 -2.47 -1.70 -18.70
CA LYS A 151 -1.98 -2.43 -19.88
C LYS A 151 -0.86 -3.47 -19.61
N GLU A 152 -0.77 -4.00 -18.39
CA GLU A 152 0.26 -4.90 -17.83
C GLU A 152 1.68 -4.33 -17.53
N LYS A 153 2.27 -4.95 -16.49
CA LYS A 153 3.64 -4.93 -15.89
C LYS A 153 3.65 -4.54 -14.41
N PRO A 154 2.86 -5.26 -13.60
CA PRO A 154 3.39 -6.07 -12.50
C PRO A 154 2.94 -7.55 -12.54
N SER A 155 3.32 -8.35 -11.53
CA SER A 155 2.87 -9.75 -11.41
C SER A 155 1.36 -9.92 -11.17
N GLY A 156 0.59 -8.83 -10.96
CA GLY A 156 -0.89 -8.77 -10.96
C GLY A 156 -1.47 -7.45 -11.47
N LYS A 157 -2.79 -7.37 -11.74
CA LYS A 157 -3.45 -6.10 -12.12
C LYS A 157 -3.76 -5.29 -10.85
N TRP A 158 -2.82 -4.44 -10.44
CA TRP A 158 -2.94 -3.64 -9.22
C TRP A 158 -3.65 -2.31 -9.43
N VAL A 159 -4.70 -2.07 -8.65
CA VAL A 159 -5.27 -0.73 -8.45
C VAL A 159 -4.34 0.03 -7.51
N THR A 160 -3.35 0.69 -8.11
CA THR A 160 -2.24 1.38 -7.42
C THR A 160 -2.65 2.69 -6.76
N VAL A 161 -3.89 3.15 -6.95
CA VAL A 161 -4.45 4.30 -6.24
C VAL A 161 -5.25 3.78 -5.05
N PRO A 162 -4.93 4.19 -3.82
CA PRO A 162 -5.77 3.80 -2.71
C PRO A 162 -7.19 4.34 -2.90
N HIS A 163 -8.18 3.51 -2.63
CA HIS A 163 -9.59 3.87 -2.73
C HIS A 163 -10.30 3.50 -1.44
N TRP A 164 -11.33 4.26 -1.10
CA TRP A 164 -12.16 3.94 0.04
C TRP A 164 -13.14 2.83 -0.33
N PHE A 165 -13.24 1.82 0.54
CA PHE A 165 -14.25 0.78 0.41
C PHE A 165 -15.21 0.81 1.61
N PRO A 166 -16.49 1.19 1.42
CA PRO A 166 -17.42 1.42 2.53
C PRO A 166 -17.57 0.23 3.48
N ILE A 167 -17.69 -0.97 2.90
CA ILE A 167 -17.81 -2.26 3.60
C ILE A 167 -16.65 -2.51 4.56
N GLU A 168 -15.42 -2.18 4.15
CA GLU A 168 -14.25 -2.34 5.01
C GLU A 168 -13.95 -1.11 5.87
N SER A 169 -14.60 0.02 5.56
CA SER A 169 -14.37 1.32 6.19
C SER A 169 -12.87 1.65 6.27
N ASN A 170 -12.15 1.40 5.18
CA ASN A 170 -10.70 1.60 5.07
C ASN A 170 -10.29 2.07 3.68
N TRP A 171 -9.12 2.71 3.61
CA TRP A 171 -8.43 3.00 2.36
C TRP A 171 -7.63 1.76 1.94
N LEU A 172 -7.96 1.22 0.77
CA LEU A 172 -7.47 -0.06 0.28
C LEU A 172 -6.64 0.11 -0.98
N ILE A 173 -5.67 -0.77 -1.12
CA ILE A 173 -4.97 -1.06 -2.37
C ILE A 173 -5.40 -2.46 -2.76
N SER A 174 -5.68 -2.66 -4.05
CA SER A 174 -6.26 -3.92 -4.48
C SER A 174 -5.53 -4.54 -5.65
N CYS A 175 -5.34 -5.86 -5.58
CA CYS A 175 -4.98 -6.65 -6.74
C CYS A 175 -6.25 -7.25 -7.32
N VAL A 176 -6.42 -7.20 -8.63
CA VAL A 176 -7.59 -7.72 -9.33
C VAL A 176 -7.16 -8.78 -10.34
N VAL A 177 -7.97 -9.83 -10.47
CA VAL A 177 -7.84 -10.84 -11.53
C VAL A 177 -9.22 -11.07 -12.14
N SER A 178 -9.31 -10.92 -13.46
CA SER A 178 -10.54 -11.10 -14.23
C SER A 178 -10.88 -12.59 -14.38
N MET A 179 -12.17 -12.92 -14.37
CA MET A 179 -12.71 -14.28 -14.55
C MET A 179 -13.98 -14.23 -15.41
N ASP A 180 -13.88 -14.42 -16.74
CA ASP A 180 -15.02 -14.31 -17.66
C ASP A 180 -15.87 -13.04 -17.40
N ASP A 181 -17.07 -13.19 -16.84
CA ASP A 181 -18.01 -12.11 -16.50
C ASP A 181 -17.83 -11.51 -15.09
N ASP A 182 -16.95 -12.10 -14.27
CA ASP A 182 -16.69 -11.74 -12.87
C ASP A 182 -15.21 -11.33 -12.67
N TYR A 183 -14.87 -10.88 -11.47
CA TYR A 183 -13.47 -10.70 -11.07
C TYR A 183 -13.24 -11.00 -9.59
N ILE A 184 -12.03 -11.41 -9.26
CA ILE A 184 -11.55 -11.56 -7.88
C ILE A 184 -10.71 -10.34 -7.55
N GLN A 185 -10.89 -9.81 -6.34
CA GLN A 185 -10.16 -8.69 -5.81
C GLN A 185 -9.57 -9.05 -4.44
N LEU A 186 -8.26 -8.87 -4.25
CA LEU A 186 -7.60 -8.97 -2.96
C LEU A 186 -7.35 -7.56 -2.43
N ASN A 187 -7.70 -7.30 -1.18
CA ASN A 187 -7.65 -5.98 -0.56
C ASN A 187 -6.64 -5.88 0.57
N ILE A 188 -5.76 -4.89 0.47
CA ILE A 188 -4.75 -4.55 1.47
C ILE A 188 -5.05 -3.15 2.01
N PRO A 189 -5.33 -2.99 3.31
CA PRO A 189 -5.46 -1.67 3.91
C PRO A 189 -4.12 -0.95 3.89
N VAL A 190 -4.14 0.33 3.53
CA VAL A 190 -2.94 1.19 3.58
C VAL A 190 -2.33 1.20 4.99
N GLN A 191 -3.17 1.18 6.02
CA GLN A 191 -2.78 1.11 7.43
C GLN A 191 -1.98 -0.15 7.76
N SER A 192 -2.26 -1.28 7.11
CA SER A 192 -1.49 -2.51 7.33
C SER A 192 -0.04 -2.37 6.86
N ILE A 193 0.21 -1.64 5.77
CA ILE A 193 1.57 -1.35 5.30
C ILE A 193 2.30 -0.45 6.29
N LYS A 194 1.64 0.62 6.75
CA LYS A 194 2.18 1.53 7.77
C LYS A 194 2.58 0.76 9.04
N LYS A 195 1.64 0.00 9.62
CA LYS A 195 1.83 -0.76 10.87
C LYS A 195 2.90 -1.86 10.76
N ASN A 196 2.94 -2.57 9.63
CA ASN A 196 3.82 -3.72 9.50
C ASN A 196 5.26 -3.35 9.13
N TYR A 197 5.49 -2.21 8.47
CA TYR A 197 6.81 -1.81 7.97
C TYR A 197 7.27 -0.48 8.55
N LEU A 198 6.51 0.60 8.35
CA LEU A 198 6.98 1.96 8.67
C LEU A 198 7.06 2.20 10.18
N ASP A 199 6.03 1.79 10.93
CA ASP A 199 5.95 2.06 12.37
C ASP A 199 6.95 1.22 13.19
N LYS A 200 7.45 0.11 12.62
CA LYS A 200 8.47 -0.75 13.25
C LYS A 200 9.90 -0.30 12.96
N ALA A 201 10.11 0.51 11.93
CA ALA A 201 11.43 0.97 11.56
C ALA A 201 11.91 2.10 12.49
N SER A 202 13.22 2.27 12.67
CA SER A 202 13.80 3.44 13.34
C SER A 202 14.04 4.55 12.33
N GLY A 203 13.55 5.78 12.60
CA GLY A 203 13.71 6.93 11.71
C GLY A 203 12.42 7.36 11.00
N TYR A 204 12.55 8.32 10.09
CA TYR A 204 11.40 8.94 9.42
C TYR A 204 11.20 8.31 8.05
N TYR A 205 10.01 7.76 7.80
CA TYR A 205 9.69 7.12 6.53
C TYR A 205 8.34 7.58 5.99
N PHE A 206 8.23 7.56 4.67
CA PHE A 206 6.97 7.67 3.95
C PHE A 206 7.00 6.90 2.63
N ILE A 207 5.83 6.59 2.10
CA ILE A 207 5.63 5.97 0.79
C ILE A 207 4.83 6.94 -0.07
N MET A 208 5.31 7.16 -1.29
CA MET A 208 4.59 7.92 -2.31
C MET A 208 4.47 7.15 -3.62
N ASP A 209 3.44 7.45 -4.38
CA ASP A 209 3.24 6.86 -5.71
C ASP A 209 3.92 7.70 -6.83
N PRO A 210 3.90 7.23 -8.09
CA PRO A 210 4.48 7.96 -9.23
C PRO A 210 3.91 9.37 -9.46
N LYS A 211 2.72 9.68 -8.93
CA LYS A 211 2.06 10.99 -9.06
C LYS A 211 2.33 11.89 -7.85
N GLY A 212 3.18 11.46 -6.92
CA GLY A 212 3.49 12.19 -5.69
C GLY A 212 2.39 12.12 -4.62
N ARG A 213 1.40 11.23 -4.75
CA ARG A 213 0.40 11.02 -3.70
C ARG A 213 1.06 10.34 -2.51
N LEU A 214 0.85 10.90 -1.32
CA LEU A 214 1.37 10.36 -0.07
C LEU A 214 0.49 9.18 0.35
N ILE A 215 1.00 7.96 0.17
CA ILE A 215 0.25 6.73 0.47
C ILE A 215 0.26 6.47 1.97
N ALA A 216 1.43 6.49 2.60
CA ALA A 216 1.57 6.26 4.03
C ALA A 216 2.77 7.04 4.58
N SER A 217 2.67 7.51 5.82
CA SER A 217 3.74 8.15 6.57
C SER A 217 3.81 7.54 7.97
N ARG A 218 5.03 7.42 8.50
CA ARG A 218 5.22 7.29 9.95
C ARG A 218 4.85 8.62 10.61
N GLU A 219 4.18 8.57 11.76
CA GLU A 219 3.59 9.73 12.45
C GLU A 219 4.57 10.91 12.60
N ASN A 220 5.81 10.66 13.05
CA ASN A 220 6.78 11.74 13.27
C ASN A 220 7.34 12.34 11.97
N THR A 221 7.20 11.66 10.82
CA THR A 221 7.68 12.15 9.51
C THR A 221 6.88 13.37 9.03
N GLU A 222 5.62 13.48 9.47
CA GLU A 222 4.62 14.43 9.00
C GLU A 222 5.02 15.88 9.30
N SER A 223 5.67 16.09 10.46
CA SER A 223 6.23 17.38 10.87
C SER A 223 7.37 17.87 9.96
N ILE A 224 8.09 16.94 9.31
CA ILE A 224 9.24 17.25 8.44
C ILE A 224 8.76 17.47 7.00
N ILE A 225 7.90 16.58 6.49
CA ILE A 225 7.39 16.69 5.12
C ILE A 225 6.33 17.78 4.97
N ALA A 226 5.66 18.18 6.06
CA ALA A 226 4.64 19.23 6.09
C ALA A 226 3.50 19.04 5.07
N VAL A 227 3.04 17.79 4.92
CA VAL A 227 1.90 17.36 4.09
C VAL A 227 0.84 16.78 5.01
N GLU A 228 -0.43 17.02 4.71
CA GLU A 228 -1.53 16.38 5.44
C GLU A 228 -1.49 14.86 5.26
N SER A 229 -1.57 14.14 6.36
CA SER A 229 -1.25 12.71 6.48
C SER A 229 -2.41 11.89 7.00
N GLU A 230 -3.36 12.50 7.72
CA GLU A 230 -4.51 11.83 8.29
C GLU A 230 -5.53 11.45 7.22
N PHE A 231 -5.98 10.20 7.27
CA PHE A 231 -7.08 9.76 6.41
C PHE A 231 -8.38 10.22 7.05
N GLU A 232 -8.97 11.28 6.52
CA GLU A 232 -10.37 11.55 6.80
C GLU A 232 -11.18 10.32 6.40
N LYS A 233 -12.11 9.92 7.27
CA LYS A 233 -13.12 8.95 6.90
C LYS A 233 -14.05 9.65 5.92
N PRO A 234 -14.05 9.28 4.63
CA PRO A 234 -15.07 9.79 3.76
C PRO A 234 -16.44 9.35 4.29
N GLY A 235 -17.47 10.17 4.04
CA GLY A 235 -18.85 9.80 4.33
C GLY A 235 -19.31 8.59 3.49
N ASN A 236 -20.62 8.45 3.29
CA ASN A 236 -21.20 7.31 2.56
C ASN A 236 -20.92 7.32 1.04
N GLU A 237 -20.24 8.35 0.51
CA GLU A 237 -19.96 8.51 -0.92
C GLU A 237 -18.57 7.97 -1.32
N ILE A 238 -18.40 7.63 -2.60
CA ILE A 238 -17.10 7.28 -3.17
C ILE A 238 -16.23 8.53 -3.16
N VAL A 239 -15.24 8.54 -2.29
CA VAL A 239 -14.30 9.67 -2.24
C VAL A 239 -13.04 9.31 -3.00
N GLU A 240 -12.73 10.15 -3.99
CA GLU A 240 -11.42 10.17 -4.63
C GLU A 240 -10.33 10.27 -3.56
N PHE A 241 -9.17 9.66 -3.81
CA PHE A 241 -8.04 9.80 -2.90
C PHE A 241 -7.76 11.28 -2.59
N PRO A 242 -7.65 11.70 -1.30
CA PRO A 242 -7.68 13.11 -0.95
C PRO A 242 -6.55 13.86 -1.65
N LYS A 243 -6.91 14.90 -2.42
CA LYS A 243 -5.92 15.69 -3.16
C LYS A 243 -4.92 16.39 -2.23
N SER A 244 -5.30 16.63 -0.98
CA SER A 244 -4.41 17.20 0.06
C SER A 244 -3.23 16.29 0.40
N LYS A 245 -3.38 14.97 0.23
CA LYS A 245 -2.32 13.96 0.41
C LYS A 245 -1.42 13.86 -0.81
N ASN A 246 -0.77 14.96 -1.14
CA ASN A 246 0.18 15.00 -2.24
C ASN A 246 1.41 15.81 -1.81
N ILE A 247 2.60 15.25 -2.07
CA ILE A 247 3.89 15.88 -1.75
C ILE A 247 4.02 17.27 -2.37
N TYR A 248 3.39 17.53 -3.52
CA TYR A 248 3.39 18.85 -4.17
C TYR A 248 2.57 19.90 -3.41
N ARG A 249 1.80 19.51 -2.39
CA ARG A 249 1.11 20.42 -1.47
C ARG A 249 1.87 20.67 -0.17
N SER A 250 3.05 20.09 0.00
CA SER A 250 3.92 20.38 1.13
C SER A 250 4.15 21.88 1.26
N LYS A 251 4.17 22.41 2.49
CA LYS A 251 4.56 23.81 2.75
C LYS A 251 6.05 24.07 2.46
N ASN A 252 6.88 23.03 2.42
CA ASN A 252 8.31 23.14 2.17
C ASN A 252 8.63 23.02 0.66
N GLN A 253 9.06 24.13 0.04
CA GLN A 253 9.43 24.15 -1.38
C GLN A 253 10.61 23.23 -1.72
N GLN A 254 11.68 23.25 -0.92
CA GLN A 254 12.86 22.43 -1.20
C GLN A 254 12.53 20.94 -1.11
N PHE A 255 11.65 20.54 -0.18
CA PHE A 255 11.13 19.18 -0.11
C PHE A 255 10.37 18.80 -1.38
N ARG A 256 9.48 19.67 -1.89
CA ARG A 256 8.76 19.41 -3.16
C ARG A 256 9.72 19.18 -4.32
N GLU A 257 10.75 20.01 -4.42
CA GLU A 257 11.78 19.89 -5.46
C GLU A 257 12.60 18.61 -5.29
N ALA A 258 12.95 18.25 -4.05
CA ALA A 258 13.69 17.03 -3.76
C ALA A 258 12.89 15.77 -4.16
N CYS A 259 11.60 15.71 -3.81
CA CYS A 259 10.73 14.62 -4.25
C CYS A 259 10.50 14.62 -5.76
N ARG A 260 10.45 15.79 -6.42
CA ARG A 260 10.40 15.85 -7.89
C ARG A 260 11.61 15.16 -8.51
N LYS A 261 12.83 15.45 -8.04
CA LYS A 261 14.07 14.79 -8.51
C LYS A 261 14.02 13.28 -8.34
N ILE A 262 13.48 12.78 -7.23
CA ILE A 262 13.25 11.35 -7.05
C ILE A 262 12.32 10.79 -8.13
N LEU A 263 11.18 11.46 -8.38
CA LEU A 263 10.14 10.96 -9.28
C LEU A 263 10.46 11.11 -10.77
N THR A 264 11.10 12.20 -11.18
CA THR A 264 11.38 12.50 -12.60
C THR A 264 12.77 12.07 -13.01
N ASP A 265 13.76 12.26 -12.14
CA ASP A 265 15.17 12.11 -12.47
C ASP A 265 15.73 10.78 -11.92
N GLY A 266 14.95 10.06 -11.12
CA GLY A 266 15.32 8.76 -10.53
C GLY A 266 16.39 8.87 -9.46
N GLU A 267 16.59 10.05 -8.87
CA GLU A 267 17.62 10.27 -7.86
C GLU A 267 17.36 9.40 -6.63
N ARG A 268 18.40 8.70 -6.17
CA ARG A 268 18.33 7.82 -4.99
C ARG A 268 18.64 8.54 -3.69
N LYS A 269 19.32 9.68 -3.77
CA LYS A 269 19.77 10.49 -2.64
C LYS A 269 19.59 11.96 -3.00
N VAL A 270 18.80 12.70 -2.22
CA VAL A 270 18.52 14.11 -2.48
C VAL A 270 18.52 14.91 -1.20
N HIS A 271 19.19 16.06 -1.18
CA HIS A 271 19.26 16.93 0.00
C HIS A 271 18.17 18.01 -0.06
N PHE A 272 17.67 18.42 1.11
CA PHE A 272 16.80 19.58 1.26
C PHE A 272 16.94 20.16 2.67
N SER A 273 16.67 21.45 2.83
CA SER A 273 16.67 22.14 4.11
C SER A 273 15.24 22.44 4.57
N TRP A 274 15.01 22.39 5.88
CA TRP A 274 13.73 22.75 6.51
C TRP A 274 13.95 23.27 7.92
N ASN A 275 13.35 24.42 8.25
CA ASN A 275 13.43 25.02 9.59
C ASN A 275 14.87 25.10 10.16
N GLY A 276 15.83 25.51 9.32
CA GLY A 276 17.24 25.65 9.72
C GLY A 276 17.99 24.34 9.96
N SER A 277 17.41 23.19 9.62
CA SER A 277 18.06 21.89 9.62
C SER A 277 18.21 21.35 8.19
N ASP A 278 19.30 20.64 7.94
CA ASP A 278 19.53 19.95 6.68
C ASP A 278 19.09 18.48 6.79
N TYR A 279 18.50 18.01 5.70
CA TYR A 279 17.98 16.65 5.59
C TYR A 279 18.40 16.01 4.28
N MET A 280 18.46 14.69 4.29
CA MET A 280 18.67 13.86 3.12
C MET A 280 17.49 12.89 2.96
N LEU A 281 16.98 12.79 1.75
CA LEU A 281 16.04 11.77 1.32
C LEU A 281 16.83 10.60 0.73
N LEU A 282 16.67 9.40 1.28
CA LEU A 282 17.06 8.16 0.63
C LEU A 282 15.84 7.52 0.00
N ASN A 283 15.95 7.09 -1.25
CA ASN A 283 14.86 6.49 -2.01
C ASN A 283 15.15 5.02 -2.37
N ALA A 284 14.13 4.18 -2.25
CA ALA A 284 14.10 2.83 -2.76
C ALA A 284 12.73 2.53 -3.42
N GLU A 285 12.75 1.87 -4.57
CA GLU A 285 11.53 1.56 -5.33
C GLU A 285 10.87 0.26 -4.85
N ILE A 286 9.55 0.31 -4.67
CA ILE A 286 8.66 -0.86 -4.54
C ILE A 286 8.16 -1.18 -5.96
N THR A 287 8.90 -2.02 -6.66
CA THR A 287 8.79 -2.20 -8.12
C THR A 287 7.43 -2.72 -8.59
N GLU A 288 6.77 -3.58 -7.83
CA GLU A 288 5.45 -4.16 -8.14
C GLU A 288 4.37 -3.07 -8.28
N LEU A 289 4.47 -1.97 -7.53
CA LEU A 289 3.52 -0.85 -7.60
C LEU A 289 4.11 0.42 -8.21
N LYS A 290 5.41 0.41 -8.54
CA LYS A 290 6.21 1.59 -8.92
C LYS A 290 6.20 2.69 -7.87
N TRP A 291 5.97 2.33 -6.62
CA TRP A 291 5.96 3.28 -5.51
C TRP A 291 7.38 3.55 -5.01
N GLN A 292 7.56 4.69 -4.37
CA GLN A 292 8.81 5.12 -3.78
C GLN A 292 8.69 5.02 -2.25
N LEU A 293 9.53 4.19 -1.64
CA LEU A 293 9.78 4.20 -0.19
C LEU A 293 10.90 5.19 0.06
N VAL A 294 10.63 6.19 0.89
CA VAL A 294 11.57 7.27 1.19
C VAL A 294 11.87 7.31 2.68
N GLN A 295 13.15 7.34 3.02
CA GLN A 295 13.64 7.63 4.36
C GLN A 295 14.12 9.08 4.42
N VAL A 296 13.78 9.78 5.50
CA VAL A 296 14.29 11.12 5.79
C VAL A 296 15.34 11.01 6.90
N ILE A 297 16.55 11.46 6.62
CA ILE A 297 17.68 11.51 7.55
C ILE A 297 17.98 12.97 7.84
N LYS A 298 18.10 13.32 9.12
CA LYS A 298 18.61 14.62 9.55
C LYS A 298 20.14 14.58 9.53
N LEU A 299 20.78 15.57 8.92
CA LEU A 299 22.22 15.69 8.80
C LEU A 299 22.83 16.50 9.95
#